data_AF-A0A932THH3-F1
#
_entry.id   AF-A0A932THH3-F1
#
_cell.length_a   1.000
_cell.length_b   1.000
_cell.length_c   1.000
_cell.angle_alpha   90.00
_cell.angle_beta   90.00
_cell.angle_gamma   90.00
#
_symmetry.space_group_name_H-M   'P 1'
#
loop_
_entity.id
_entity.type
_entity.pdbx_description
1 polymer ?
#
loop_
_entity_poly.entity_id
_entity_poly.type
_entity_poly.pdbx_seq_one_letter_code
_entity_poly.pdbx_strand_id
1 'polypeptide(L)'
;METLPVPSETPERPFIRVHGAHRTREIPPDQWETFLRTFSRDYHTTAIRVEVQDVSGFGAQTLVETRPLIEVETDLKAGTPQIVLVAGDTLGETPAAIRHAIPRPRRLRVAETETGQICGLQFETEDGGTTTVTVGVVEEPLPEGESGLDAVMEELQHTP
;
A
#
# COMPACT_ATOMS: atom_id res chain seq x y z
N MET A 1 -37.91 -25.30 -17.80
CA MET A 1 -36.76 -25.50 -16.90
C MET A 1 -35.57 -24.91 -17.61
N GLU A 2 -35.32 -23.61 -17.43
CA GLU A 2 -34.19 -22.93 -18.05
C GLU A 2 -33.20 -22.57 -16.94
N THR A 3 -32.09 -23.29 -16.91
CA THR A 3 -30.92 -22.97 -16.10
C THR A 3 -30.30 -21.72 -16.68
N LEU A 4 -30.52 -20.57 -16.04
CA LEU A 4 -29.75 -19.36 -16.29
C LEU A 4 -28.29 -19.61 -15.85
N PRO A 5 -27.28 -19.26 -16.65
CA PRO A 5 -25.90 -19.24 -16.19
C PRO A 5 -25.76 -18.09 -15.18
N VAL A 6 -25.43 -18.41 -13.94
CA VAL A 6 -24.94 -17.42 -12.98
C VAL A 6 -23.62 -16.87 -13.51
N PRO A 7 -23.48 -15.56 -13.80
CA PRO A 7 -22.16 -14.99 -13.96
C PRO A 7 -21.47 -15.12 -12.59
N SER A 8 -20.42 -15.95 -12.54
CA SER A 8 -19.52 -16.03 -11.39
C SER A 8 -18.62 -14.79 -11.37
N GLU A 9 -19.21 -13.60 -11.39
CA GLU A 9 -18.51 -12.36 -11.06
C GLU A 9 -18.37 -12.37 -9.55
N THR A 10 -17.34 -13.09 -9.07
CA THR A 10 -16.79 -12.81 -7.75
C THR A 10 -16.48 -11.31 -7.79
N PRO A 11 -17.04 -10.46 -6.91
CA PRO A 11 -16.75 -9.04 -6.96
C PRO A 11 -15.24 -8.92 -6.89
N GLU A 12 -14.63 -8.52 -8.01
CA GLU A 12 -13.22 -8.22 -8.05
C GLU A 12 -13.09 -7.01 -7.14
N ARG A 13 -12.78 -7.27 -5.86
CA ARG A 13 -12.62 -6.21 -4.88
C ARG A 13 -11.67 -5.21 -5.52
N PRO A 14 -12.11 -3.95 -5.71
CA PRO A 14 -11.30 -2.98 -6.40
C PRO A 14 -9.99 -2.89 -5.65
N PHE A 15 -8.89 -2.99 -6.38
CA PHE A 15 -7.58 -2.64 -5.85
C PHE A 15 -7.74 -1.24 -5.23
N ILE A 16 -7.33 -1.04 -3.98
CA ILE A 16 -7.38 0.30 -3.38
C ILE A 16 -6.63 1.21 -4.35
N ARG A 17 -7.27 2.30 -4.80
CA ARG A 17 -6.65 3.19 -5.78
C ARG A 17 -5.37 3.76 -5.20
N VAL A 18 -4.24 3.14 -5.52
CA VAL A 18 -2.92 3.73 -5.34
C VAL A 18 -2.87 4.87 -6.34
N HIS A 19 -2.82 6.11 -5.85
CA HIS A 19 -2.73 7.29 -6.70
C HIS A 19 -1.51 7.17 -7.62
N GLY A 20 -1.74 7.29 -8.93
CA GLY A 20 -0.70 7.11 -9.97
C GLY A 20 -0.55 5.68 -10.51
N ALA A 21 -1.28 4.69 -9.98
CA ALA A 21 -1.34 3.35 -10.57
C ALA A 21 -2.09 3.39 -11.90
N HIS A 22 -1.40 3.01 -12.98
CA HIS A 22 -1.95 2.95 -14.33
C HIS A 22 -2.25 1.52 -14.76
N ARG A 23 -1.53 0.55 -14.18
CA ARG A 23 -1.70 -0.87 -14.46
C ARG A 23 -1.67 -1.67 -13.17
N THR A 24 -2.57 -2.64 -13.06
CA THR A 24 -2.53 -3.65 -12.00
C THR A 24 -2.33 -5.01 -12.63
N ARG A 25 -1.43 -5.83 -12.06
CA ARG A 25 -1.26 -7.23 -12.46
C ARG A 25 -1.21 -8.15 -11.25
N GLU A 26 -1.78 -9.34 -11.39
CA GLU A 26 -1.64 -10.40 -10.39
C GLU A 26 -0.32 -11.16 -10.63
N ILE A 27 0.41 -11.43 -9.55
CA ILE A 27 1.61 -12.25 -9.58
C ILE A 27 1.22 -13.67 -9.18
N PRO A 28 1.54 -14.70 -9.99
CA PRO A 28 1.24 -16.07 -9.63
C PRO A 28 2.06 -16.52 -8.41
N PRO A 29 1.52 -17.42 -7.55
CA PRO A 29 2.12 -17.81 -6.28
C PRO A 29 3.53 -18.38 -6.40
N ASP A 30 3.82 -19.08 -7.49
CA ASP A 30 5.15 -19.62 -7.80
C ASP A 30 6.23 -18.53 -7.95
N GLN A 31 5.83 -17.32 -8.33
CA GLN A 31 6.74 -16.18 -8.54
C GLN A 31 6.81 -15.23 -7.33
N TRP A 32 6.05 -15.47 -6.25
CA TRP A 32 5.99 -14.54 -5.11
C TRP A 32 7.34 -14.34 -4.44
N GLU A 33 8.06 -15.42 -4.15
CA GLU A 33 9.36 -15.35 -3.48
C GLU A 33 10.36 -14.51 -4.30
N THR A 34 10.49 -14.81 -5.59
CA THR A 34 11.43 -14.11 -6.48
C THR A 34 11.05 -12.65 -6.66
N PHE A 35 9.76 -12.38 -6.82
CA PHE A 35 9.24 -11.02 -6.99
C PHE A 35 9.45 -10.18 -5.72
N LEU A 36 9.02 -10.68 -4.55
CA LEU A 36 9.11 -9.94 -3.28
C LEU A 36 10.56 -9.72 -2.86
N ARG A 37 11.46 -10.68 -3.12
CA ARG A 37 12.90 -10.49 -2.91
C ARG A 37 13.46 -9.38 -3.79
N THR A 38 13.02 -9.30 -5.05
CA THR A 38 13.45 -8.24 -5.98
C THR A 38 12.90 -6.89 -5.53
N PHE A 39 11.61 -6.84 -5.20
CA PHE A 39 10.94 -5.65 -4.67
C PHE A 39 11.63 -5.14 -3.38
N SER A 40 11.89 -6.03 -2.43
CA SER A 40 12.57 -5.69 -1.18
C SER A 40 13.95 -5.09 -1.41
N ARG A 41 14.67 -5.52 -2.46
CA ARG A 41 15.98 -4.99 -2.81
C ARG A 41 15.89 -3.64 -3.53
N ASP A 42 14.95 -3.50 -4.45
CA ASP A 42 14.77 -2.30 -5.27
C ASP A 42 14.23 -1.12 -4.45
N TYR A 43 13.31 -1.43 -3.52
CA TYR A 43 12.65 -0.46 -2.65
C TYR A 43 13.20 -0.46 -1.22
N HIS A 44 14.36 -1.07 -0.98
CA HIS A 44 15.07 -0.98 0.29
C HIS A 44 15.23 0.50 0.68
N THR A 45 15.00 0.85 1.94
CA THR A 45 15.04 2.23 2.46
C THR A 45 14.03 3.21 1.84
N THR A 46 13.10 2.73 1.00
CA THR A 46 12.07 3.60 0.41
C THR A 46 10.90 3.76 1.38
N ALA A 47 10.38 4.98 1.51
CA ALA A 47 9.20 5.22 2.33
C ALA A 47 7.99 4.46 1.79
N ILE A 48 7.33 3.71 2.67
CA ILE A 48 6.11 2.97 2.36
C ILE A 48 5.00 3.29 3.37
N ARG A 49 3.76 3.11 2.93
CA ARG A 49 2.56 3.10 3.76
C ARG A 49 1.92 1.72 3.69
N VAL A 50 1.55 1.16 4.83
CA VAL A 50 0.90 -0.15 4.93
C VAL A 50 -0.47 0.02 5.56
N GLU A 51 -1.49 -0.43 4.86
CA GLU A 51 -2.88 -0.43 5.29
C GLU A 51 -3.39 -1.86 5.36
N VAL A 52 -4.06 -2.20 6.45
CA VAL A 52 -4.67 -3.51 6.66
C VAL A 52 -6.17 -3.31 6.81
N GLN A 53 -6.93 -3.98 5.96
CA GLN A 53 -8.38 -4.02 6.01
C GLN A 53 -8.82 -5.42 6.43
N ASP A 54 -9.50 -5.50 7.56
CA ASP A 54 -10.05 -6.75 8.09
C ASP A 54 -11.49 -6.98 7.60
N VAL A 55 -11.90 -8.25 7.51
CA VAL A 55 -13.27 -8.64 7.12
C VAL A 55 -14.35 -8.19 8.08
N SER A 56 -13.99 -7.86 9.32
CA SER A 56 -14.92 -7.41 10.37
C SER A 56 -15.56 -6.03 10.08
N GLY A 57 -15.18 -5.37 8.98
CA GLY A 57 -15.86 -4.15 8.51
C GLY A 57 -15.43 -2.86 9.22
N PHE A 58 -14.38 -2.92 10.05
CA PHE A 58 -13.85 -1.76 10.79
C PHE A 58 -13.08 -0.74 9.93
N GLY A 59 -13.17 -0.82 8.60
CA GLY A 59 -12.42 0.05 7.68
C GLY A 59 -10.96 -0.37 7.53
N ALA A 60 -10.21 0.37 6.71
CA ALA A 60 -8.77 0.17 6.55
C ALA A 60 -8.01 0.83 7.71
N GLN A 61 -7.12 0.08 8.36
CA GLN A 61 -6.26 0.56 9.43
C GLN A 61 -4.84 0.79 8.90
N THR A 62 -4.31 1.99 9.06
CA THR A 62 -2.91 2.29 8.74
C THR A 62 -2.02 1.63 9.80
N LEU A 63 -1.22 0.63 9.40
CA LEU A 63 -0.25 -0.02 10.27
C LEU A 63 1.10 0.71 10.26
N VAL A 64 1.48 1.21 9.09
CA VAL A 64 2.75 1.91 8.87
C VAL A 64 2.46 3.14 8.03
N GLU A 65 2.86 4.30 8.50
CA GLU A 65 2.74 5.56 7.77
C GLU A 65 4.14 6.12 7.52
N THR A 66 4.52 6.22 6.24
CA THR A 66 5.76 6.87 5.78
C THR A 66 7.02 6.36 6.49
N ARG A 67 7.17 5.02 6.59
CA ARG A 67 8.40 4.41 7.14
C ARG A 67 9.25 3.77 6.05
N PRO A 68 10.58 3.79 6.19
CA PRO A 68 11.45 3.10 5.25
C PRO A 68 11.14 1.60 5.24
N LEU A 69 11.04 1.00 4.06
CA LEU A 69 10.99 -0.44 3.92
C LEU A 69 12.37 -1.01 4.25
N ILE A 70 12.41 -1.97 5.18
CA ILE A 70 13.63 -2.70 5.53
C ILE A 70 13.68 -4.00 4.71
N GLU A 71 12.62 -4.81 4.79
CA GLU A 71 12.59 -6.11 4.14
C GLU A 71 11.16 -6.57 3.84
N VAL A 72 10.98 -7.29 2.72
CA VAL A 72 9.77 -8.08 2.46
C VAL A 72 10.17 -9.49 2.01
N GLU A 73 9.71 -10.49 2.74
CA GLU A 73 10.00 -11.89 2.47
C GLU A 73 8.73 -12.76 2.47
N THR A 74 8.78 -13.84 1.69
CA THR A 74 7.79 -14.92 1.76
C THR A 74 8.34 -16.00 2.68
N ASP A 75 7.68 -16.24 3.80
CA ASP A 75 7.94 -17.42 4.61
C ASP A 75 6.92 -18.50 4.22
N LEU A 76 7.36 -19.39 3.32
CA LEU A 76 6.58 -20.53 2.84
C LEU A 76 6.94 -21.83 3.58
N LYS A 77 7.60 -21.74 4.74
CA LYS A 77 8.06 -22.91 5.50
C LYS A 77 6.87 -23.75 5.99
N ALA A 78 7.10 -25.07 6.00
CA ALA A 78 6.10 -26.13 6.17
C ALA A 78 5.12 -25.88 7.33
N GLY A 79 3.93 -25.36 6.99
CA GLY A 79 2.83 -25.20 7.93
C GLY A 79 1.79 -24.20 7.43
N THR A 80 2.18 -22.94 7.27
CA THR A 80 1.27 -21.87 6.82
C THR A 80 2.06 -20.87 5.98
N PRO A 81 1.74 -20.68 4.69
CA PRO A 81 2.38 -19.64 3.89
C PRO A 81 2.07 -18.28 4.53
N GLN A 82 3.09 -17.46 4.74
CA GLN A 82 2.95 -16.11 5.26
C GLN A 82 3.89 -15.16 4.52
N ILE A 83 3.50 -13.90 4.44
CA ILE A 83 4.35 -12.82 3.92
C ILE A 83 4.72 -11.93 5.09
N VAL A 84 6.01 -11.69 5.27
CA VAL A 84 6.53 -10.86 6.35
C VAL A 84 7.01 -9.56 5.74
N LEU A 85 6.45 -8.45 6.22
CA LEU A 85 6.86 -7.10 5.88
C LEU A 85 7.51 -6.47 7.11
N VAL A 86 8.71 -5.93 6.91
CA VAL A 86 9.47 -5.20 7.93
C VAL A 86 9.68 -3.78 7.42
N ALA A 87 9.13 -2.82 8.16
CA ALA A 87 9.26 -1.40 7.84
C ALA A 87 9.61 -0.63 9.09
N GLY A 88 10.46 0.38 8.95
CA GLY A 88 10.96 1.11 10.09
C GLY A 88 12.26 1.82 9.80
N ASP A 89 12.70 2.57 10.78
CA ASP A 89 13.96 3.27 10.72
C ASP A 89 14.86 2.65 11.78
N THR A 90 15.88 1.89 11.35
CA THR A 90 16.84 1.22 12.24
C THR A 90 18.10 2.07 12.47
N LEU A 91 18.25 3.18 11.73
CA LEU A 91 19.44 4.01 11.70
C LEU A 91 19.27 5.41 12.30
N GLY A 92 18.05 5.89 12.52
CA GLY A 92 17.79 7.20 13.10
C GLY A 92 17.73 7.20 14.63
N GLU A 93 17.35 8.34 15.19
CA GLU A 93 17.42 8.64 16.63
C GLU A 93 16.58 7.70 17.50
N THR A 94 15.49 7.14 16.96
CA THR A 94 14.66 6.15 17.66
C THR A 94 14.50 4.90 16.79
N PRO A 95 15.42 3.92 16.91
CA PRO A 95 15.37 2.71 16.11
C PRO A 95 14.09 1.94 16.40
N ALA A 96 13.19 1.90 15.41
CA ALA A 96 11.89 1.26 15.53
C ALA A 96 11.59 0.51 14.24
N ALA A 97 11.41 -0.81 14.35
CA ALA A 97 11.00 -1.68 13.26
C ALA A 97 9.62 -2.27 13.57
N ILE A 98 8.71 -2.10 12.62
CA ILE A 98 7.38 -2.72 12.61
C ILE A 98 7.47 -3.96 11.74
N ARG A 99 7.11 -5.10 12.32
CA ARG A 99 7.01 -6.37 11.61
C ARG A 99 5.56 -6.77 11.48
N HIS A 100 5.09 -6.91 10.26
CA HIS A 100 3.74 -7.36 9.93
C HIS A 100 3.80 -8.69 9.20
N ALA A 101 3.13 -9.71 9.76
CA ALA A 101 2.98 -11.00 9.11
C ALA A 101 1.56 -11.11 8.53
N ILE A 102 1.47 -11.42 7.24
CA ILE A 102 0.24 -11.65 6.50
C ILE A 102 0.06 -13.16 6.38
N PRO A 103 -0.77 -13.80 7.22
CA PRO A 103 -0.97 -15.24 7.18
C PRO A 103 -1.88 -15.64 6.02
N ARG A 104 -1.60 -16.81 5.43
CA ARG A 104 -2.39 -17.41 4.35
C ARG A 104 -2.70 -16.43 3.20
N PRO A 105 -1.68 -15.82 2.60
CA PRO A 105 -1.89 -15.01 1.42
C PRO A 105 -2.40 -15.90 0.28
N ARG A 106 -3.48 -15.47 -0.35
CA ARG A 106 -4.15 -16.17 -1.45
C ARG A 106 -3.92 -15.48 -2.78
N ARG A 107 -3.82 -14.15 -2.80
CA ARG A 107 -3.52 -13.36 -4.01
C ARG A 107 -2.52 -12.26 -3.72
N LEU A 108 -1.63 -12.02 -4.67
CA LEU A 108 -0.72 -10.89 -4.71
C LEU A 108 -0.95 -10.11 -6.00
N ARG A 109 -1.32 -8.84 -5.86
CA ARG A 109 -1.50 -7.90 -6.95
C ARG A 109 -0.51 -6.77 -6.83
N VAL A 110 0.00 -6.31 -7.95
CA VAL A 110 1.01 -5.25 -8.04
C VAL A 110 0.41 -4.11 -8.83
N ALA A 111 0.51 -2.91 -8.30
CA ALA A 111 0.21 -1.68 -8.99
C ALA A 111 1.49 -1.06 -9.54
N GLU A 112 1.45 -0.72 -10.82
CA GLU A 112 2.54 -0.14 -11.58
C GLU A 112 2.08 1.20 -12.19
N THR A 113 3.00 2.16 -12.23
CA THR A 113 2.83 3.42 -12.94
C THR A 113 2.87 3.22 -14.45
N GLU A 114 2.59 4.26 -15.24
CA GLU A 114 2.72 4.22 -16.70
C GLU A 114 4.15 3.88 -17.18
N THR A 115 5.16 4.23 -16.39
CA THR A 115 6.57 3.91 -16.66
C THR A 115 6.96 2.49 -16.27
N GLY A 116 6.03 1.70 -15.70
CA GLY A 116 6.29 0.34 -15.21
C GLY A 116 6.96 0.28 -13.84
N GLN A 117 7.05 1.40 -13.11
CA GLN A 117 7.57 1.40 -11.74
C GLN A 117 6.49 0.90 -10.79
N ILE A 118 6.85 0.05 -9.83
CA ILE A 118 5.91 -0.44 -8.83
C ILE A 118 5.60 0.71 -7.87
N CYS A 119 4.31 1.05 -7.74
CA CYS A 119 3.81 2.07 -6.82
C CYS A 119 3.01 1.46 -5.67
N GLY A 120 2.62 0.18 -5.76
CA GLY A 120 2.02 -0.51 -4.63
C GLY A 120 1.85 -2.01 -4.80
N LEU A 121 1.60 -2.69 -3.69
CA LEU A 121 1.31 -4.12 -3.59
C LEU A 121 0.00 -4.29 -2.84
N GLN A 122 -0.78 -5.31 -3.19
CA GLN A 122 -1.95 -5.71 -2.45
C GLN A 122 -1.93 -7.22 -2.24
N PHE A 123 -2.15 -7.61 -1.00
CA PHE A 123 -2.23 -8.99 -0.57
C PHE A 123 -3.66 -9.27 -0.10
N GLU A 124 -4.26 -10.32 -0.62
CA GLU A 124 -5.54 -10.83 -0.14
C GLU A 124 -5.30 -12.11 0.65
N THR A 125 -5.80 -12.20 1.87
CA THR A 125 -5.72 -13.42 2.70
C THR A 125 -6.92 -14.33 2.45
N GLU A 126 -6.78 -15.62 2.78
CA GLU A 126 -7.88 -16.60 2.70
C GLU A 126 -9.11 -16.18 3.52
N ASP A 127 -8.89 -15.51 4.64
CA ASP A 127 -9.94 -14.99 5.52
C ASP A 127 -10.74 -13.83 4.87
N GLY A 128 -10.21 -13.27 3.77
CA GLY A 128 -10.78 -12.11 3.08
C GLY A 128 -10.22 -10.78 3.57
N GLY A 129 -9.21 -10.78 4.43
CA GLY A 129 -8.46 -9.60 4.80
C GLY A 129 -7.62 -9.10 3.63
N THR A 130 -7.38 -7.80 3.56
CA THR A 130 -6.61 -7.18 2.48
C THR A 130 -5.53 -6.28 3.07
N THR A 131 -4.27 -6.52 2.71
CA THR A 131 -3.14 -5.65 3.08
C THR A 131 -2.67 -4.91 1.84
N THR A 132 -2.65 -3.59 1.89
CA THR A 132 -2.18 -2.72 0.81
C THR A 132 -0.89 -2.05 1.26
N VAL A 133 0.14 -2.13 0.42
CA VAL A 133 1.43 -1.48 0.60
C VAL A 133 1.58 -0.46 -0.50
N THR A 134 1.71 0.81 -0.17
CA THR A 134 1.93 1.90 -1.12
C THR A 134 3.37 2.36 -1.00
N VAL A 135 4.04 2.53 -2.13
CA VAL A 135 5.44 2.96 -2.19
C VAL A 135 5.51 4.42 -2.60
N GLY A 136 6.32 5.19 -1.88
CA GLY A 136 6.56 6.60 -2.14
C GLY A 136 5.83 7.52 -1.17
N VAL A 137 6.01 8.82 -1.38
CA VAL A 137 5.34 9.86 -0.62
C VAL A 137 3.86 9.77 -0.97
N VAL A 138 3.05 9.36 0.01
CA VAL A 138 1.66 9.80 0.05
C VAL A 138 1.80 11.30 0.12
N GLU A 139 1.57 11.99 -1.00
CA GLU A 139 1.32 13.41 -0.94
C GLU A 139 0.15 13.50 0.04
N GLU A 140 0.45 13.93 1.28
CA GLU A 140 -0.60 14.39 2.18
C GLU A 140 -1.46 15.28 1.30
N PRO A 141 -2.77 15.05 1.16
CA PRO A 141 -3.60 16.01 0.45
C PRO A 141 -3.26 17.32 1.12
N LEU A 142 -2.61 18.22 0.37
CA LEU A 142 -2.29 19.56 0.84
C LEU A 142 -3.54 20.04 1.56
N PRO A 143 -3.46 20.55 2.80
CA PRO A 143 -4.65 21.12 3.40
C PRO A 143 -5.18 22.15 2.39
N GLU A 144 -6.32 21.82 1.75
CA GLU A 144 -7.11 22.77 0.99
C GLU A 144 -7.59 23.79 2.03
N GLY A 145 -6.73 24.75 2.33
CA GLY A 145 -6.81 25.50 3.57
C GLY A 145 -5.74 26.56 3.78
N GLU A 146 -4.64 26.55 3.03
CA GLU A 146 -3.77 27.74 2.94
C GLU A 146 -4.05 28.46 1.63
N SER A 147 -5.22 29.09 1.60
CA SER A 147 -5.53 30.26 0.77
C SER A 147 -4.59 31.41 1.16
N GLY A 148 -3.33 31.29 0.78
CA GLY A 148 -2.30 32.28 1.03
C GLY A 148 -2.07 33.18 -0.17
N LEU A 149 -3.10 33.81 -0.77
CA LEU A 149 -2.93 34.84 -1.82
C LEU A 149 -4.14 35.80 -1.94
N ASP A 150 -4.49 36.53 -0.88
CA ASP A 150 -5.11 37.88 -0.92
C ASP A 150 -5.29 38.31 0.56
N ALA A 151 -4.35 38.99 1.21
CA ALA A 151 -4.21 40.43 1.11
C ALA A 151 -2.94 40.87 1.86
N VAL A 152 -1.86 41.12 1.11
CA VAL A 152 -0.74 41.95 1.54
C VAL A 152 -0.41 42.95 0.44
N MET A 153 -1.29 43.93 0.25
CA MET A 153 -1.04 45.31 -0.20
C MET A 153 -2.37 46.02 0.14
N GLU A 154 -2.46 47.00 1.02
CA GLU A 154 -1.73 48.24 0.96
C GLU A 154 -1.70 48.88 2.35
N GLU A 155 -0.50 49.05 2.85
CA GLU A 155 -0.18 49.91 3.97
C GLU A 155 -0.42 51.38 3.54
N LEU A 156 -1.16 52.14 4.37
CA LEU A 156 -1.12 53.60 4.49
C LEU A 156 -1.40 54.43 3.22
N GLN A 157 -2.56 55.11 3.21
CA GLN A 157 -2.62 56.58 3.07
C GLN A 157 -4.03 57.16 3.29
N HIS A 158 -4.07 58.11 4.22
CA HIS A 158 -4.97 59.27 4.30
C HIS A 158 -6.37 59.17 4.93
N THR A 159 -6.39 59.58 6.21
CA THR A 159 -7.36 60.51 6.83
C THR A 159 -7.69 61.68 5.90
N PRO A 160 -8.96 62.13 5.87
CA PRO A 160 -9.33 63.32 6.64
C PRO A 160 -10.59 63.17 7.52
#